data_AF-A0A9D8XVT2-F1
#
_entry.id   AF-A0A9D8XVT2-F1
#
_cell.length_a   1.000
_cell.length_b   1.000
_cell.length_c   1.000
_cell.angle_alpha   90.00
_cell.angle_beta   90.00
_cell.angle_gamma   90.00
#
_symmetry.space_group_name_H-M   'P 1'
#
loop_
_entity.id
_entity.type
_entity.pdbx_description
1 polymer ?
#
loop_
_entity_poly.entity_id
_entity_poly.type
_entity_poly.pdbx_seq_one_letter_code
_entity_poly.pdbx_strand_id
1 'polypeptide(L)'
;MGQIINYGNEIIRINTAKNTIEYSVNGGITWLVRCQNPNCGIFSDLLVYGKELLACTSKGVYSSTNGGRVWLARCASSVYGDFVQLHFDGKNLLATTSNGLYYSSNGGRTWIKR
;
A
#
# COMPACT_ATOMS: atom_id res chain seq x y z
N MET A 1 -1.90 8.36 10.17
CA MET A 1 -1.31 7.43 11.16
C MET A 1 -0.49 6.42 10.37
N GLY A 2 0.76 6.15 10.75
CA GLY A 2 1.57 5.15 10.06
C GLY A 2 0.93 3.77 10.20
N GLN A 3 0.68 3.09 9.09
CA GLN A 3 0.05 1.78 9.10
C GLN A 3 1.08 0.68 9.38
N ILE A 4 0.66 -0.32 10.13
CA ILE A 4 1.44 -1.49 10.51
C ILE A 4 0.65 -2.73 10.08
N ILE A 5 1.31 -3.65 9.38
CA ILE A 5 0.73 -4.91 8.91
C ILE A 5 1.64 -6.09 9.24
N ASN A 6 1.05 -7.27 9.45
CA ASN A 6 1.80 -8.50 9.57
C ASN A 6 2.04 -9.11 8.18
N TYR A 7 3.27 -9.55 7.92
CA TYR A 7 3.66 -10.21 6.67
C TYR A 7 4.53 -11.42 7.00
N GLY A 8 3.91 -12.59 7.07
CA GLY A 8 4.58 -13.80 7.55
C GLY A 8 5.01 -13.67 9.01
N ASN A 9 6.28 -13.92 9.30
CA ASN A 9 6.87 -13.78 10.64
C ASN A 9 7.38 -12.35 10.93
N GLU A 10 7.16 -11.43 10.01
CA GLU A 10 7.66 -10.06 10.10
C GLU A 10 6.50 -9.09 10.24
N ILE A 11 6.79 -7.93 10.82
CA ILE A 11 5.87 -6.81 10.86
C ILE A 11 6.40 -5.75 9.91
N ILE A 12 5.57 -5.21 9.03
CA ILE A 12 5.93 -4.14 8.11
C ILE A 12 5.16 -2.88 8.51
N ARG A 13 5.82 -1.71 8.44
CA ARG A 13 5.17 -0.42 8.65
C ARG A 13 5.56 0.63 7.63
N ILE A 14 4.69 1.61 7.46
CA ILE A 14 5.03 2.88 6.80
C ILE A 14 5.59 3.85 7.85
N ASN A 15 6.80 4.35 7.61
CA ASN A 15 7.32 5.51 8.31
C ASN A 15 6.96 6.77 7.53
N THR A 16 5.90 7.46 7.95
CA THR A 16 5.37 8.64 7.25
C THR A 16 6.31 9.84 7.28
N ALA A 17 7.17 9.95 8.32
CA ALA A 17 8.11 11.07 8.44
C ALA A 17 9.28 10.96 7.46
N LYS A 18 9.74 9.73 7.18
CA LYS A 18 10.85 9.47 6.25
C LYS A 18 10.40 8.98 4.88
N ASN A 19 9.11 8.73 4.70
CA ASN A 19 8.53 8.06 3.54
C ASN A 19 9.23 6.73 3.20
N THR A 20 9.49 5.92 4.22
CA THR A 20 10.15 4.62 4.08
C THR A 20 9.24 3.48 4.49
N ILE A 21 9.43 2.31 3.89
CA ILE A 21 8.89 1.06 4.41
C ILE A 21 9.93 0.46 5.35
N GLU A 22 9.50 0.13 6.56
CA GLU A 22 10.34 -0.50 7.56
C GLU A 22 9.76 -1.85 7.96
N TYR A 23 10.61 -2.76 8.43
CA TYR A 23 10.20 -4.06 8.93
C TYR A 23 10.83 -4.40 10.26
N SER A 24 10.16 -5.26 11.02
CA SER A 24 10.61 -5.79 12.30
C SER A 24 10.46 -7.31 12.32
N VAL A 25 11.44 -7.97 12.93
CA VAL A 25 11.47 -9.43 13.14
C VAL A 25 11.38 -9.81 14.62
N ASN A 26 11.32 -8.82 15.51
CA ASN A 26 11.35 -8.99 16.96
C ASN A 26 10.13 -8.35 17.63
N GLY A 27 8.96 -8.48 17.01
CA GLY A 27 7.70 -7.99 17.57
C GLY A 27 7.59 -6.46 17.64
N GLY A 28 8.28 -5.73 16.75
CA GLY A 28 8.21 -4.27 16.70
C GLY A 28 9.17 -3.54 17.65
N ILE A 29 10.12 -4.26 18.29
CA ILE A 29 11.13 -3.67 19.17
C ILE A 29 12.15 -2.87 18.35
N THR A 30 12.69 -3.46 17.29
CA THR A 30 13.58 -2.76 16.35
C THR A 30 13.00 -2.78 14.94
N TRP A 31 13.32 -1.72 14.18
CA TRP A 31 12.81 -1.51 12.83
C TRP A 31 13.97 -1.25 11.88
N LEU A 32 14.02 -2.02 10.80
CA LEU A 32 15.01 -1.91 9.74
C LEU A 32 14.34 -1.35 8.49
N VAL A 33 15.05 -0.49 7.76
CA VAL A 33 14.53 0.04 6.49
C VAL A 33 14.51 -1.09 5.45
N ARG A 34 13.33 -1.32 4.88
CA ARG A 34 13.10 -2.28 3.79
C ARG A 34 13.11 -1.60 2.42
N CYS A 35 12.55 -0.41 2.34
CA CYS A 35 12.50 0.39 1.13
C CYS A 35 12.65 1.87 1.47
N GLN A 36 13.52 2.55 0.75
CA GLN A 36 13.77 3.98 0.86
C GLN A 36 13.77 4.59 -0.53
N ASN A 37 13.24 5.81 -0.64
CA ASN A 37 13.12 6.56 -1.90
C ASN A 37 12.44 5.76 -3.02
N PRO A 38 11.25 5.21 -2.78
CA PRO A 38 10.54 4.55 -3.85
C PRO A 38 10.08 5.61 -4.86
N ASN A 39 10.29 5.36 -6.15
CA ASN A 39 9.80 6.26 -7.21
C ASN A 39 8.26 6.34 -7.29
N CYS A 40 7.55 5.69 -6.37
CA CYS A 40 6.09 5.65 -6.25
C CYS A 40 5.45 6.84 -5.51
N GLY A 41 6.23 7.73 -4.89
CA GLY A 41 5.67 8.89 -4.17
C GLY A 41 5.50 8.62 -2.67
N ILE A 42 4.55 9.32 -2.03
CA ILE A 42 4.35 9.27 -0.58
C ILE A 42 3.42 8.12 -0.24
N PHE A 43 3.85 7.21 0.64
CA PHE A 43 2.99 6.13 1.12
C PHE A 43 1.93 6.64 2.11
N SER A 44 0.69 6.24 1.87
CA SER A 44 -0.45 6.55 2.76
C SER A 44 -0.96 5.32 3.48
N ASP A 45 -0.99 4.17 2.81
CA ASP A 45 -1.56 2.91 3.30
C ASP A 45 -0.87 1.70 2.62
N LEU A 46 -1.02 0.52 3.19
CA LEU A 46 -0.41 -0.77 2.93
C LEU A 46 -1.44 -1.87 3.21
N LEU A 47 -1.59 -2.80 2.28
CA LEU A 47 -2.52 -3.91 2.38
C LEU A 47 -1.86 -5.19 1.88
N VAL A 48 -2.06 -6.29 2.60
CA VAL A 48 -1.68 -7.61 2.11
C VAL A 48 -2.78 -8.12 1.18
N TYR A 49 -2.43 -8.41 -0.08
CA TYR A 49 -3.34 -8.94 -1.09
C TYR A 49 -2.78 -10.26 -1.64
N GLY A 50 -3.24 -11.37 -1.05
CA GLY A 50 -2.70 -12.69 -1.36
C GLY A 50 -1.22 -12.79 -0.99
N LYS A 51 -0.35 -12.96 -2.00
CA LYS A 51 1.12 -13.01 -1.83
C LYS A 51 1.79 -11.64 -2.06
N GLU A 52 1.04 -10.66 -2.57
CA GLU A 52 1.54 -9.34 -2.90
C GLU A 52 1.24 -8.35 -1.75
N LEU A 53 2.03 -7.29 -1.68
CA LEU A 53 1.68 -6.09 -0.92
C LEU A 53 1.15 -5.04 -1.87
N LEU A 54 0.05 -4.39 -1.51
CA LEU A 54 -0.45 -3.19 -2.17
C LEU A 54 -0.15 -1.98 -1.30
N ALA A 55 0.16 -0.86 -1.93
CA ALA A 55 0.37 0.41 -1.25
C ALA A 55 -0.45 1.51 -1.92
N CYS A 56 -1.13 2.30 -1.09
CA CYS A 56 -1.63 3.61 -1.48
C CYS A 56 -0.50 4.60 -1.49
N THR A 57 -0.40 5.36 -2.58
CA THR A 57 0.57 6.43 -2.69
C THR A 57 -0.05 7.68 -3.30
N SER A 58 0.61 8.81 -3.12
CA SER A 58 0.26 10.07 -3.81
C SER A 58 0.37 10.01 -5.34
N LYS A 59 0.94 8.94 -5.93
CA LYS A 59 0.96 8.74 -7.39
C LYS A 59 -0.01 7.64 -7.86
N GLY A 60 -0.77 7.06 -6.95
CA GLY A 60 -1.69 5.96 -7.23
C GLY A 60 -1.41 4.70 -6.40
N VAL A 61 -1.91 3.57 -6.86
CA VAL A 61 -1.72 2.27 -6.21
C VAL A 61 -0.51 1.56 -6.80
N TYR A 62 0.38 1.12 -5.92
CA TYR A 62 1.56 0.33 -6.27
C TYR A 62 1.47 -1.06 -5.66
N SER A 63 2.12 -2.04 -6.28
CA SER A 63 2.22 -3.40 -5.74
C SER A 63 3.66 -3.89 -5.68
N SER A 64 3.91 -4.75 -4.70
CA SER A 64 5.18 -5.42 -4.49
C SER A 64 4.97 -6.93 -4.38
N THR A 65 5.69 -7.69 -5.20
CA THR A 65 5.72 -9.16 -5.18
C THR A 65 6.88 -9.72 -4.34
N ASN A 66 7.76 -8.86 -3.83
CA ASN A 66 8.98 -9.24 -3.12
C ASN A 66 9.00 -8.69 -1.67
N GLY A 67 7.83 -8.67 -1.03
CA GLY A 67 7.68 -8.30 0.37
C GLY A 67 7.93 -6.81 0.67
N GLY A 68 7.77 -5.93 -0.32
CA GLY A 68 7.87 -4.47 -0.13
C GLY A 68 9.25 -3.89 -0.42
N ARG A 69 10.14 -4.65 -1.07
CA ARG A 69 11.49 -4.17 -1.46
C ARG A 69 11.44 -3.34 -2.74
N VAL A 70 10.64 -3.76 -3.71
CA VAL A 70 10.41 -3.05 -4.99
C VAL A 70 8.91 -2.86 -5.19
N TRP A 71 8.54 -1.66 -5.63
CA TRP A 71 7.15 -1.26 -5.86
C TRP A 71 6.95 -0.90 -7.33
N LEU A 72 5.98 -1.55 -7.97
CA LEU A 72 5.60 -1.32 -9.36
C LEU A 72 4.21 -0.69 -9.42
N ALA A 73 4.02 0.24 -10.35
CA ALA A 73 2.73 0.90 -10.52
C ALA A 73 1.68 -0.15 -10.92
N ARG A 74 0.61 -0.25 -10.14
CA ARG A 74 -0.53 -1.12 -10.44
C ARG A 74 -1.69 -0.32 -11.04
N CYS A 75 -1.89 0.88 -10.52
CA CYS A 75 -2.80 1.88 -11.06
C CYS A 75 -2.28 3.28 -10.74
N ALA A 76 -1.73 3.97 -11.75
CA ALA A 76 -1.23 5.34 -11.64
C ALA A 76 -2.08 6.27 -12.52
N SER A 77 -3.33 6.50 -12.11
CA SER A 77 -4.26 7.39 -12.82
C SER A 77 -4.73 8.48 -11.88
N SER A 78 -4.54 9.74 -12.29
CA SER A 78 -4.99 10.92 -11.55
C SER A 78 -6.51 11.07 -11.54
N VAL A 79 -7.24 10.37 -12.42
CA VAL A 79 -8.71 10.42 -12.51
C VAL A 79 -9.37 10.01 -11.18
N TYR A 80 -8.74 9.11 -10.44
CA TYR A 80 -9.24 8.62 -9.17
C TYR A 80 -8.88 9.52 -7.97
N GLY A 81 -8.01 10.52 -8.17
CA GLY A 81 -7.45 11.33 -7.08
C GLY A 81 -6.39 10.57 -6.28
N ASP A 82 -6.07 11.11 -5.10
CA ASP A 82 -5.09 10.53 -4.20
C ASP A 82 -5.70 9.34 -3.47
N PHE A 83 -5.04 8.19 -3.54
CA PHE A 83 -5.46 7.00 -2.80
C PHE A 83 -5.03 7.17 -1.34
N VAL A 84 -6.01 7.16 -0.43
CA VAL A 84 -5.76 7.39 1.00
C VAL A 84 -5.72 6.09 1.77
N GLN A 85 -6.64 5.16 1.48
CA GLN A 85 -6.78 3.91 2.21
C GLN A 85 -7.24 2.78 1.29
N LEU A 86 -6.76 1.56 1.52
CA LEU A 86 -7.18 0.34 0.84
C LEU A 86 -7.73 -0.68 1.82
N HIS A 87 -8.79 -1.37 1.41
CA HIS A 87 -9.37 -2.47 2.14
C HIS A 87 -9.71 -3.62 1.20
N PHE A 88 -9.57 -4.87 1.66
CA PHE A 88 -9.97 -6.05 0.92
C PHE A 88 -11.09 -6.77 1.68
N ASP A 89 -12.26 -6.88 1.05
CA ASP A 89 -13.44 -7.51 1.65
C ASP A 89 -13.52 -9.03 1.39
N GLY A 90 -12.47 -9.63 0.81
CA GLY A 90 -12.43 -11.04 0.40
C GLY A 90 -12.81 -11.27 -1.07
N LYS A 91 -13.43 -10.29 -1.74
CA LYS A 91 -13.83 -10.39 -3.15
C LYS A 91 -13.32 -9.21 -3.98
N ASN A 92 -13.50 -8.00 -3.49
CA ASN A 92 -13.14 -6.74 -4.13
C ASN A 92 -12.19 -5.94 -3.23
N LEU A 93 -11.42 -5.07 -3.87
CA LEU A 93 -10.71 -4.01 -3.17
C LEU A 93 -11.60 -2.78 -3.09
N LEU A 94 -11.59 -2.11 -1.94
CA LEU A 94 -12.22 -0.83 -1.71
C LEU A 94 -11.10 0.20 -1.49
N ALA A 95 -11.21 1.34 -2.14
CA ALA A 95 -10.27 2.45 -2.00
C ALA A 95 -11.03 3.71 -1.62
N THR A 96 -10.63 4.32 -0.51
CA THR A 96 -11.02 5.69 -0.20
C THR A 96 -10.02 6.61 -0.88
N THR A 97 -10.50 7.47 -1.76
CA THR A 97 -9.68 8.47 -2.45
C THR A 97 -10.15 9.87 -2.16
N SER A 98 -9.36 10.89 -2.52
CA SER A 98 -9.78 12.29 -2.42
C SER A 98 -11.00 12.63 -3.29
N ASN A 99 -11.28 11.85 -4.34
CA ASN A 99 -12.42 12.04 -5.24
C ASN A 99 -13.66 11.19 -4.87
N GLY A 100 -13.57 10.42 -3.78
CA GLY A 100 -14.67 9.60 -3.25
C GLY A 100 -14.30 8.14 -3.03
N LEU A 101 -15.32 7.30 -2.86
CA LEU A 101 -15.14 5.87 -2.66
C LEU A 101 -15.12 5.13 -4.01
N TYR A 102 -14.14 4.26 -4.18
CA TYR A 102 -14.00 3.42 -5.35
C TYR A 102 -13.91 1.95 -4.95
N TYR A 103 -14.31 1.06 -5.86
CA TYR A 103 -14.08 -0.37 -5.72
C TYR A 103 -13.42 -0.96 -6.97
N SER A 104 -12.72 -2.08 -6.80
CA SER A 104 -12.05 -2.82 -7.86
C SER A 104 -12.30 -4.31 -7.71
N SER A 105 -12.80 -4.93 -8.78
CA SER A 105 -13.02 -6.38 -8.88
C SER A 105 -11.88 -7.13 -9.56
N ASN A 106 -10.85 -6.43 -10.04
CA ASN A 106 -9.70 -7.00 -10.76
C ASN A 106 -8.37 -6.80 -10.03
N GLY A 107 -8.43 -6.78 -8.70
CA GLY A 107 -7.26 -6.66 -7.85
C GLY A 107 -6.55 -5.31 -7.97
N GLY A 108 -7.27 -4.21 -8.20
CA GLY A 108 -6.75 -2.85 -8.10
C GLY A 108 -6.13 -2.32 -9.38
N ARG A 109 -6.37 -2.97 -10.53
CA ARG A 109 -5.91 -2.52 -11.85
C ARG A 109 -6.82 -1.44 -12.43
N THR A 110 -8.13 -1.55 -12.20
CA THR A 110 -9.11 -0.52 -12.55
C THR A 110 -10.09 -0.32 -11.40
N TRP A 111 -10.59 0.90 -11.28
CA TRP A 111 -11.47 1.32 -10.20
C TRP A 111 -12.77 1.89 -10.74
N ILE A 112 -13.87 1.50 -10.12
CA ILE A 112 -15.23 1.97 -10.43
C ILE A 112 -15.71 2.76 -9.21
N LYS A 113 -16.22 3.96 -9.46
CA LYS A 113 -16.79 4.79 -8.39
C LYS A 113 -17.98 4.07 -7.77
N ARG A 114 -18.04 4.03 -6.45
CA ARG A 114 -19.12 3.40 -5.69
C ARG A 114 -20.25 4.38 -5.41
#